data_AF-A0A3B0ZBH0-F1
#
_entry.id   AF-A0A3B0ZBH0-F1
#
_cell.length_a   1.000
_cell.length_b   1.000
_cell.length_c   1.000
_cell.angle_alpha   90.00
_cell.angle_beta   90.00
_cell.angle_gamma   90.00
#
_symmetry.space_group_name_H-M   'P 1'
#
loop_
_entity.id
_entity.type
_entity.pdbx_description
1 polymer ?
#
loop_
_entity_poly.entity_id
_entity_poly.type
_entity_poly.pdbx_seq_one_letter_code
_entity_poly.pdbx_strand_id
1 'polypeptide(L)'
;RPMGLELLLAGVTVTTTHRFTKNLEGFVRQADILVVAVGKPGFIPGEWIKEGAIVVDVGINRMENGKLCGDVDYASAKSRAGWITPVPGGVGPMTISTLLENTLQSADGRHTENDT
;
A
#
# COMPACT_ATOMS: atom_id res chain seq x y z
N ARG A 1 -7.83 -7.10 -0.37
CA ARG A 1 -8.83 -7.71 0.55
C ARG A 1 -8.33 -7.69 2.00
N PRO A 2 -7.28 -8.42 2.42
CA PRO A 2 -6.82 -8.43 3.82
C PRO A 2 -6.48 -7.03 4.36
N MET A 3 -5.87 -6.17 3.54
CA MET A 3 -5.58 -4.77 3.89
C MET A 3 -6.79 -4.00 4.43
N GLY A 4 -7.99 -4.22 3.89
CA GLY A 4 -9.20 -3.54 4.37
C GLY A 4 -9.57 -3.95 5.79
N LEU A 5 -9.32 -5.22 6.16
CA LEU A 5 -9.55 -5.72 7.51
C LEU A 5 -8.49 -5.18 8.48
N GLU A 6 -7.22 -5.15 8.09
CA GLU A 6 -6.15 -4.56 8.90
C GLU A 6 -6.40 -3.08 9.22
N LEU A 7 -6.88 -2.31 8.24
CA LEU A 7 -7.25 -0.91 8.45
C LEU A 7 -8.46 -0.76 9.38
N LEU A 8 -9.45 -1.65 9.27
CA LEU A 8 -10.60 -1.67 10.20
C LEU A 8 -10.16 -2.03 11.62
N LEU A 9 -9.24 -3.00 11.79
CA LEU A 9 -8.65 -3.35 13.08
C LEU A 9 -7.92 -2.14 13.70
N ALA A 10 -7.28 -1.31 12.87
CA ALA A 10 -6.66 -0.06 13.29
C ALA A 10 -7.64 1.11 13.51
N GLY A 11 -8.96 0.89 13.36
CA GLY A 11 -10.00 1.91 13.59
C GLY A 11 -10.22 2.90 12.43
N VAL A 12 -9.72 2.58 11.23
CA VAL A 12 -9.87 3.44 10.04
C VAL A 12 -11.23 3.24 9.39
N THR A 13 -11.85 4.30 8.87
CA THR A 13 -13.01 4.17 7.97
C THR A 13 -12.54 3.71 6.60
N VAL A 14 -12.95 2.51 6.17
CA VAL A 14 -12.41 1.86 4.96
C VAL A 14 -13.39 1.92 3.80
N THR A 15 -12.90 2.42 2.66
CA THR A 15 -13.55 2.25 1.35
C THR A 15 -12.68 1.35 0.47
N THR A 16 -13.23 0.24 -0.01
CA THR A 16 -12.54 -0.64 -0.97
C THR A 16 -12.99 -0.34 -2.39
N THR A 17 -12.05 0.00 -3.28
CA THR A 17 -12.31 0.26 -4.69
C THR A 17 -11.68 -0.81 -5.59
N HIS A 18 -12.12 -0.90 -6.85
CA HIS A 18 -11.63 -1.86 -7.85
C HIS A 18 -12.02 -1.43 -9.27
N ARG A 19 -11.73 -2.27 -10.27
CA ARG A 19 -11.97 -2.00 -11.70
C ARG A 19 -13.39 -1.62 -12.12
N PHE A 20 -14.39 -1.82 -11.26
CA PHE A 20 -15.80 -1.48 -11.55
C PHE A 20 -16.30 -0.31 -10.70
N THR A 21 -15.44 0.27 -9.86
CA THR A 21 -15.77 1.45 -9.07
C THR A 21 -16.03 2.62 -10.02
N LYS A 22 -17.24 3.16 -9.94
CA LYS A 22 -17.59 4.42 -10.61
C LYS A 22 -17.02 5.58 -9.81
N ASN A 23 -16.53 6.62 -10.49
CA ASN A 23 -15.94 7.80 -9.87
C ASN A 23 -14.80 7.47 -8.88
N LEU A 24 -13.80 6.71 -9.35
CA LEU A 24 -12.62 6.36 -8.53
C LEU A 24 -11.92 7.61 -7.99
N GLU A 25 -11.76 8.64 -8.82
CA GLU A 25 -11.13 9.91 -8.44
C GLU A 25 -11.77 10.53 -7.19
N GLY A 26 -13.11 10.55 -7.10
CA GLY A 26 -13.81 11.10 -5.94
C GLY A 26 -13.41 10.43 -4.62
N PHE A 27 -13.24 9.11 -4.62
CA PHE A 27 -12.77 8.38 -3.44
C PHE A 27 -11.30 8.68 -3.12
N VAL A 28 -10.44 8.75 -4.15
CA VAL A 28 -9.02 9.07 -3.97
C VAL A 28 -8.84 10.46 -3.36
N ARG A 29 -9.61 11.45 -3.81
CA ARG A 29 -9.58 12.83 -3.31
C ARG A 29 -10.03 12.98 -1.86
N GLN A 30 -10.80 12.03 -1.34
CA GLN A 30 -11.30 12.04 0.04
C GLN A 30 -10.35 11.32 1.01
N ALA A 31 -9.51 10.42 0.51
CA ALA A 31 -8.70 9.53 1.31
C ALA A 31 -7.60 10.26 2.09
N ASP A 32 -7.62 10.14 3.42
CA ASP A 32 -6.50 10.51 4.29
C ASP A 32 -5.33 9.52 4.17
N ILE A 33 -5.66 8.24 3.95
CA ILE A 33 -4.72 7.15 3.69
C ILE A 33 -5.16 6.47 2.40
N LEU A 34 -4.28 6.45 1.40
CA LEU A 34 -4.50 5.79 0.13
C LEU A 34 -3.54 4.60 -0.02
N VAL A 35 -4.09 3.39 -0.08
CA VAL A 35 -3.32 2.17 -0.40
C VAL A 35 -3.64 1.75 -1.84
N VAL A 36 -2.63 1.70 -2.70
CA VAL A 36 -2.78 1.36 -4.13
C VAL A 36 -2.07 0.04 -4.43
N ALA A 37 -2.82 -0.93 -4.98
CA ALA A 37 -2.34 -2.27 -5.29
C ALA A 37 -3.03 -2.82 -6.55
N VAL A 38 -2.93 -2.06 -7.65
CA VAL A 38 -3.58 -2.33 -8.94
C VAL A 38 -2.66 -3.09 -9.90
N GLY A 39 -1.35 -2.89 -9.82
CA GLY A 39 -0.37 -3.51 -10.73
C GLY A 39 -0.39 -2.89 -12.13
N LYS A 40 -0.47 -1.55 -12.19
CA LYS A 40 -0.45 -0.77 -13.43
C LYS A 40 0.39 0.49 -13.24
N PRO A 41 1.49 0.69 -14.01
CA PRO A 41 2.35 1.86 -13.90
C PRO A 41 1.57 3.18 -13.92
N GLY A 42 1.75 4.03 -12.90
CA GLY A 42 1.19 5.39 -12.87
C GLY A 42 -0.33 5.47 -13.06
N PHE A 43 -1.06 4.42 -12.66
CA PHE A 43 -2.51 4.35 -12.76
C PHE A 43 -3.24 5.42 -11.94
N ILE A 44 -2.68 5.83 -10.80
CA ILE A 44 -3.21 6.93 -9.98
C ILE A 44 -2.44 8.21 -10.28
N PRO A 45 -3.07 9.21 -10.91
CA PRO A 45 -2.48 10.53 -11.09
C PRO A 45 -2.26 11.25 -9.76
N GLY A 46 -1.16 11.97 -9.60
CA GLY A 46 -0.84 12.66 -8.34
C GLY A 46 -1.83 13.76 -8.00
N GLU A 47 -2.44 14.42 -8.98
CA GLU A 47 -3.43 15.48 -8.77
C GLU A 47 -4.74 14.97 -8.14
N TRP A 48 -4.98 13.65 -8.13
CA TRP A 48 -6.09 13.04 -7.41
C TRP A 48 -5.81 12.93 -5.91
N ILE A 49 -4.54 12.94 -5.51
CA ILE A 49 -4.13 12.80 -4.11
C ILE A 49 -4.56 14.01 -3.30
N LYS A 50 -5.22 13.76 -2.18
CA LYS A 50 -5.58 14.77 -1.19
C LYS A 50 -4.31 15.39 -0.58
N GLU A 51 -4.33 16.71 -0.40
CA GLU A 51 -3.20 17.41 0.23
C GLU A 51 -2.94 16.85 1.64
N GLY A 52 -1.69 16.52 1.95
CA GLY A 52 -1.28 15.96 3.23
C GLY A 52 -1.59 14.46 3.42
N ALA A 53 -2.17 13.78 2.43
CA ALA A 53 -2.50 12.36 2.54
C ALA A 53 -1.26 11.47 2.67
N ILE A 54 -1.46 10.30 3.28
CA ILE A 54 -0.49 9.20 3.33
C ILE A 54 -0.75 8.29 2.13
N VAL A 55 0.26 8.08 1.30
CA VAL A 55 0.18 7.24 0.10
C VAL A 55 1.08 6.01 0.26
N VAL A 56 0.45 4.83 0.22
CA VAL A 56 1.11 3.52 0.26
C VAL A 56 0.96 2.87 -1.11
N ASP A 57 2.03 2.90 -1.89
CA ASP A 57 2.13 2.30 -3.21
C ASP A 57 2.71 0.89 -3.11
N VAL A 58 1.83 -0.10 -3.25
CA VAL A 58 2.16 -1.53 -3.22
C VAL A 58 2.58 -2.03 -4.60
N GLY A 59 2.27 -1.27 -5.65
CA GLY A 59 2.56 -1.63 -7.03
C GLY A 59 4.05 -1.81 -7.27
N ILE A 60 4.42 -2.89 -7.96
CA ILE A 60 5.77 -3.07 -8.49
C ILE A 60 5.63 -3.44 -9.95
N ASN A 61 5.84 -2.45 -10.80
CA ASN A 61 5.72 -2.58 -12.25
C ASN A 61 7.07 -2.37 -12.92
N ARG A 62 7.40 -3.21 -13.89
CA ARG A 62 8.62 -3.08 -14.70
C ARG A 62 8.31 -2.32 -15.98
N MET A 63 8.99 -1.21 -16.19
CA MET A 63 8.91 -0.43 -17.43
C MET A 63 9.78 -1.05 -18.53
N GLU A 64 9.55 -0.66 -19.78
CA GLU A 64 10.32 -1.11 -20.95
C GLU A 64 11.83 -0.83 -20.82
N ASN A 65 12.19 0.27 -20.16
CA ASN A 65 13.58 0.63 -19.87
C ASN A 65 14.21 -0.17 -18.71
N GLY A 66 13.52 -1.19 -18.20
CA GLY A 66 13.98 -2.07 -17.12
C GLY A 66 13.83 -1.51 -15.70
N LYS A 67 13.51 -0.21 -15.55
CA LYS A 67 13.29 0.41 -14.23
C LYS A 67 11.99 -0.08 -13.60
N LEU A 68 11.99 -0.10 -12.27
CA LEU A 68 10.79 -0.39 -11.48
C LEU A 68 10.07 0.92 -11.14
N CYS A 69 8.74 0.87 -11.14
CA CYS A 69 7.86 1.97 -10.78
C CYS A 69 6.60 1.44 -10.08
N GLY A 70 5.93 2.32 -9.35
CA GLY A 70 4.70 1.99 -8.63
C GLY A 70 3.43 2.16 -9.46
N ASP A 71 2.29 2.05 -8.80
CA ASP A 71 0.98 2.31 -9.38
C ASP A 71 0.60 3.80 -9.34
N VAL A 72 1.33 4.61 -8.58
CA VAL A 72 1.10 6.05 -8.44
C VAL A 72 2.11 6.83 -9.28
N ASP A 73 1.69 7.93 -9.91
CA ASP A 73 2.64 8.91 -10.43
C ASP A 73 3.35 9.61 -9.25
N TYR A 74 4.50 9.04 -8.89
CA TYR A 74 5.25 9.44 -7.71
C TYR A 74 5.69 10.90 -7.74
N ALA A 75 6.06 11.44 -8.91
CA ALA A 75 6.59 12.80 -9.00
C ALA A 75 5.52 13.84 -8.68
N SER A 76 4.32 13.69 -9.25
CA SER A 76 3.19 14.58 -8.98
C SER A 76 2.54 14.31 -7.62
N ALA A 77 2.51 13.05 -7.16
CA ALA A 77 1.96 12.72 -5.84
C ALA A 77 2.84 13.25 -4.69
N LYS A 78 4.16 13.23 -4.83
CA LYS A 78 5.10 13.67 -3.78
C LYS A 78 4.95 15.15 -3.40
N SER A 79 4.50 16.01 -4.33
CA SER A 79 4.28 17.43 -4.01
C SER A 79 3.03 17.68 -3.19
N ARG A 80 2.10 16.70 -3.11
CA ARG A 80 0.80 16.82 -2.44
C ARG A 80 0.69 15.95 -1.20
N ALA A 81 1.23 14.74 -1.26
CA ALA A 81 1.21 13.78 -0.16
C ALA A 81 2.06 14.28 1.02
N GLY A 82 1.55 14.09 2.23
CA GLY A 82 2.34 14.32 3.45
C GLY A 82 3.38 13.20 3.65
N TRP A 83 3.03 11.98 3.26
CA TRP A 83 3.90 10.81 3.27
C TRP A 83 3.65 9.96 2.03
N ILE A 84 4.70 9.43 1.42
CA ILE A 84 4.58 8.56 0.24
C ILE A 84 5.67 7.49 0.24
N THR A 85 5.30 6.25 -0.04
CA THR A 85 6.28 5.15 -0.17
C THR A 85 6.98 5.19 -1.54
N PRO A 86 8.32 5.07 -1.60
CA PRO A 86 9.02 4.96 -2.88
C PRO A 86 8.85 3.57 -3.50
N VAL A 87 8.96 3.50 -4.83
CA VAL A 87 9.06 2.24 -5.56
C VAL A 87 10.26 2.30 -6.51
N PRO A 88 11.27 1.41 -6.36
CA PRO A 88 11.39 0.35 -5.34
C PRO A 88 11.77 0.91 -3.96
N GLY A 89 11.76 0.05 -2.93
CA GLY A 89 12.27 0.36 -1.59
C GLY A 89 11.23 0.76 -0.54
N GLY A 90 9.95 0.77 -0.90
CA GLY A 90 8.84 1.02 0.03
C GLY A 90 8.23 -0.28 0.58
N VAL A 91 7.10 -0.70 0.03
CA VAL A 91 6.31 -1.83 0.56
C VAL A 91 6.99 -3.19 0.35
N GLY A 92 7.74 -3.36 -0.74
CA GLY A 92 8.37 -4.65 -1.09
C GLY A 92 9.25 -5.25 0.02
N PRO A 93 10.24 -4.51 0.57
CA PRO A 93 11.04 -4.98 1.70
C PRO A 93 10.21 -5.38 2.94
N MET A 94 9.13 -4.65 3.23
CA MET A 94 8.28 -4.95 4.39
C MET A 94 7.59 -6.30 4.26
N THR A 95 7.18 -6.70 3.05
CA THR A 95 6.59 -8.04 2.82
C THR A 95 7.56 -9.16 3.21
N ILE A 96 8.86 -9.00 2.95
CA ILE A 96 9.89 -9.98 3.34
C ILE A 96 10.04 -9.98 4.86
N SER A 97 10.16 -8.80 5.46
CA SER A 97 10.28 -8.65 6.92
C SER A 97 9.11 -9.28 7.67
N THR A 98 7.87 -9.04 7.24
CA THR A 98 6.67 -9.59 7.86
C THR A 98 6.61 -11.12 7.72
N LEU A 99 7.10 -11.71 6.63
CA LEU A 99 7.21 -13.16 6.52
C LEU A 99 8.17 -13.74 7.56
N LEU A 100 9.32 -13.09 7.78
CA LEU A 100 10.30 -13.52 8.77
C LEU A 100 9.75 -13.37 10.19
N GLU A 101 9.05 -12.27 10.46
CA GLU A 101 8.36 -12.02 11.73
C GLU A 101 7.31 -13.11 12.02
N ASN A 102 6.45 -13.41 11.05
CA ASN A 102 5.46 -14.49 11.19
C ASN A 102 6.12 -15.86 11.43
N THR A 103 7.27 -16.10 10.80
CA THR A 103 8.04 -17.34 11.00
C THR A 103 8.58 -17.43 12.42
N LEU A 104 9.13 -16.33 12.96
CA LEU A 104 9.62 -16.25 14.33
C LEU A 104 8.48 -16.44 15.34
N GLN A 105 7.38 -15.71 15.18
CA GLN A 105 6.19 -15.85 16.04
C GLN A 105 5.66 -17.29 16.09
N SER A 106 5.67 -17.99 14.94
CA SER A 106 5.26 -19.39 14.87
C SER A 106 6.24 -20.36 15.54
N ALA A 107 7.54 -20.06 15.51
CA ALA A 107 8.54 -20.85 16.23
C ALA A 107 8.39 -20.68 17.74
N ASP A 108 8.28 -19.43 18.20
CA ASP A 108 8.14 -19.09 19.63
C ASP A 108 6.86 -19.67 20.23
N GLY A 109 5.72 -19.56 19.52
CA GLY A 109 4.45 -20.11 19.99
C GLY A 109 4.47 -21.64 20.18
N ARG A 110 5.23 -22.38 19.36
CA ARG A 110 5.41 -23.83 19.54
C ARG A 110 6.35 -24.18 20.70
N HIS A 111 7.29 -23.32 21.04
CA HIS A 111 8.15 -23.52 22.20
C HIS A 111 7.39 -23.27 23.50
N THR A 112 6.51 -22.28 23.54
CA THR A 112 5.66 -22.03 24.72
C THR A 112 4.63 -23.12 25.00
N GLU A 113 4.19 -23.88 23.98
CA GLU A 113 3.28 -25.03 24.15
C GLU A 113 3.99 -26.33 24.60
N ASN A 114 5.31 -26.44 24.41
CA ASN A 114 6.08 -27.64 24.79
C ASN A 114 6.77 -27.53 26.17
N ASP A 115 6.77 -26.34 26.79
CA ASP A 115 7.34 -26.06 28.11
C ASP A 115 6.29 -25.98 29.25
N THR A 116 5.03 -26.33 28.96
CA THR A 116 3.93 -26.52 29.95
C THR A 116 3.40 -27.95 29.90
#